data_AF-A0AAD8SWG4-F1
#
_entry.id   AF-A0AAD8SWG4-F1
#
_cell.length_a   1.000
_cell.length_b   1.000
_cell.length_c   1.000
_cell.angle_alpha   90.00
_cell.angle_beta   90.00
_cell.angle_gamma   90.00
#
_symmetry.space_group_name_H-M   'P 1'
#
loop_
_entity.id
_entity.type
_entity.pdbx_description
1 polymer ?
#
loop_
_entity_poly.entity_id
_entity_poly.type
_entity_poly.pdbx_seq_one_letter_code
_entity_poly.pdbx_strand_id
1 'polypeptide(L)'
;MGRGTAADLVVAKFWKYFKRAEGKENACDDVLHQLARKRVTGMHYEARVQCVRDWHADRFVHMTKEDARDTLMQPWQYMQNPPQYVGNDERCFLAMVMWWTCPQYLKKHEEGKKKRAEMRGGSHIQGSIPISLHLQNEELRTGAKPNVFAVLKKMKQRKTPHPETGSVWVNPQSETQCTSYVSKFKQKYGEDANPEAEDFDPEVAVLAGEGLKHGRLWFGDGCVDPAKVPSLRQIRRGRKSGQPEVEPRPRASDLAVERLRAEMAAKEQAAQEQRAQMEQQILEYQQQQTQMMQQMQQQQQMMQQQQAQMSWLMSQTALSSPPGSLPPPPYSMWMPPPPTQSPVTPLTVNNMNIIRSMNRDYMSQGNDDEAAEAMEEDKVDGMVVMHLSSL
;
A
#
# COMPACT_ATOMS: atom_id res chain seq x y z
N MET A 1 37.21 28.16 24.15
CA MET A 1 35.77 28.46 23.97
C MET A 1 35.22 27.50 22.95
N GLY A 2 34.31 26.60 23.33
CA GLY A 2 33.77 25.60 22.42
C GLY A 2 33.07 26.27 21.24
N ARG A 3 33.41 25.89 20.01
CA ARG A 3 32.69 26.37 18.81
C ARG A 3 31.24 25.89 18.95
N GLY A 4 30.31 26.82 19.16
CA GLY A 4 28.88 26.52 19.14
C GLY A 4 28.48 25.84 17.81
N THR A 5 27.37 25.12 17.81
CA THR A 5 26.89 24.43 16.61
C THR A 5 26.54 25.46 15.51
N ALA A 6 26.47 25.01 14.25
CA ALA A 6 26.04 25.87 13.15
C ALA A 6 24.64 26.47 13.40
N ALA A 7 23.76 25.75 14.09
CA ALA A 7 22.47 26.26 14.52
C ALA A 7 22.62 27.40 15.55
N ASP A 8 23.53 27.28 16.52
CA ASP A 8 23.75 28.32 17.52
C ASP A 8 24.28 29.62 16.90
N LEU A 9 25.10 29.52 15.85
CA LEU A 9 25.53 30.68 15.07
C LEU A 9 24.37 31.36 14.34
N VAL A 10 23.43 30.59 13.80
CA VAL A 10 22.22 31.12 13.15
C VAL A 10 21.33 31.82 14.18
N VAL A 11 21.09 31.21 15.34
CA VAL A 11 20.31 31.81 16.43
C VAL A 11 20.95 33.11 16.91
N ALA A 12 22.27 33.10 17.14
CA ALA A 12 23.01 34.29 17.58
C ALA A 12 22.94 35.42 16.55
N LYS A 13 23.04 35.10 15.25
CA LYS A 13 22.88 36.11 14.18
C LYS A 13 21.44 36.61 14.08
N PHE A 14 20.44 35.74 14.22
CA PHE A 14 19.03 36.11 14.15
C PHE A 14 18.68 37.18 15.19
N TRP A 15 19.10 37.00 16.44
CA TRP A 15 18.85 37.98 17.50
C TRP A 15 19.65 39.28 17.39
N LYS A 16 20.57 39.41 16.44
CA LYS A 16 21.15 40.73 16.09
C LYS A 16 20.18 41.63 15.35
N TYR A 17 19.20 41.05 14.65
CA TYR A 17 18.26 41.77 13.80
C TYR A 17 16.84 41.82 14.39
N PHE A 18 16.50 40.89 15.28
CA PHE A 18 15.17 40.78 15.87
C PHE A 18 15.22 40.96 17.39
N LYS A 19 14.10 41.42 17.96
CA LYS A 19 13.92 41.54 19.42
C LYS A 19 12.99 40.46 19.93
N ARG A 20 13.20 40.04 21.17
CA ARG A 20 12.35 39.09 21.89
C ARG A 20 11.13 39.81 22.43
N ALA A 21 10.00 39.11 22.49
CA ALA A 21 8.83 39.61 23.21
C ALA A 21 9.07 39.51 24.72
N GLU A 22 8.72 40.56 25.45
CA GLU A 22 8.93 40.67 26.89
C GLU A 22 8.20 39.56 27.65
N GLY A 23 8.90 38.89 28.57
CA GLY A 23 8.37 37.79 29.37
C GLY A 23 8.19 36.47 28.62
N LYS A 24 8.63 36.39 27.36
CA LYS A 24 8.62 35.17 26.53
C LYS A 24 10.00 34.83 25.97
N GLU A 25 11.08 35.38 26.53
CA GLU A 25 12.43 35.27 25.97
C GLU A 25 12.87 33.81 25.83
N ASN A 26 12.69 33.00 26.88
CA ASN A 26 13.07 31.60 26.90
C ASN A 26 12.26 30.77 25.88
N ALA A 27 10.95 31.02 25.80
CA ALA A 27 10.09 30.32 24.84
C ALA A 27 10.44 30.67 23.38
N CYS A 28 10.77 31.94 23.11
CA CYS A 28 11.24 32.37 21.80
C CYS A 28 12.59 31.73 21.44
N ASP A 29 13.53 31.68 22.39
CA ASP A 29 14.84 31.03 22.21
C ASP A 29 14.67 29.53 21.92
N ASP A 30 13.85 28.82 22.70
CA ASP A 30 13.60 27.39 22.52
C ASP A 30 13.01 27.08 21.14
N VAL A 31 11.98 27.82 20.73
CA VAL A 31 11.35 27.66 19.41
C VAL A 31 12.36 27.92 18.31
N LEU A 32 13.13 29.01 18.42
CA LEU A 32 14.11 29.37 17.41
C LEU A 32 15.26 28.35 17.32
N HIS A 33 15.76 27.85 18.45
CA HIS A 33 16.77 26.79 18.48
C HIS A 33 16.27 25.51 17.83
N GLN A 34 15.03 25.09 18.10
CA GLN A 34 14.42 23.92 17.47
C GLN A 34 14.30 24.10 15.94
N LEU A 35 13.86 25.27 15.50
CA LEU A 35 13.73 25.60 14.09
C LEU A 35 15.10 25.67 13.40
N ALA A 36 16.08 26.33 14.01
CA ALA A 36 17.42 26.47 13.47
C ALA A 36 18.11 25.11 13.32
N ARG A 37 18.05 24.25 14.34
CA ARG A 37 18.57 22.87 14.25
C ARG A 37 17.95 22.11 13.09
N LYS A 38 16.62 22.12 12.99
CA LYS A 38 15.90 21.41 11.91
C LYS A 38 16.24 21.96 10.53
N ARG A 39 16.29 23.30 10.39
CA ARG A 39 16.54 23.95 9.10
C ARG A 39 17.97 23.75 8.64
N VAL A 40 18.96 23.99 9.49
CA VAL A 40 20.38 23.86 9.14
C VAL A 40 20.71 22.43 8.72
N THR A 41 20.24 21.41 9.46
CA THR A 41 20.43 20.01 9.07
C THR A 41 19.68 19.65 7.78
N GLY A 42 18.51 20.25 7.55
CA GLY A 42 17.69 19.99 6.36
C GLY A 42 18.16 20.70 5.09
N MET A 43 18.90 21.82 5.21
CA MET A 43 19.30 22.67 4.07
C MET A 43 20.06 21.89 3.00
N HIS A 44 20.96 21.00 3.41
CA HIS A 44 21.71 20.15 2.51
C HIS A 44 20.80 19.28 1.62
N TYR A 45 19.71 18.72 2.16
CA TYR A 45 18.79 17.90 1.37
C TYR A 45 17.84 18.74 0.51
N GLU A 46 17.46 19.93 0.97
CA GLU A 46 16.65 20.88 0.19
C GLU A 46 17.44 21.44 -1.00
N ALA A 47 18.75 21.68 -0.84
CA ALA A 47 19.64 22.10 -1.92
C ALA A 47 19.62 21.11 -3.10
N ARG A 48 19.71 19.80 -2.82
CA ARG A 48 19.61 18.75 -3.85
C ARG A 48 18.30 18.84 -4.63
N VAL A 49 17.18 18.93 -3.91
CA VAL A 49 15.84 18.97 -4.51
C VAL A 49 15.67 20.22 -5.36
N GLN A 50 16.24 21.35 -4.92
CA GLN A 50 16.26 22.58 -5.69
C GLN A 50 17.09 22.43 -6.98
N CYS A 51 18.31 21.88 -6.92
CA CYS A 51 19.12 21.61 -8.12
C CYS A 51 18.36 20.77 -9.15
N VAL A 52 17.65 19.73 -8.72
CA VAL A 52 16.84 18.89 -9.63
C VAL A 52 15.77 19.73 -10.32
N ARG A 53 15.02 20.53 -9.56
CA ARG A 53 13.96 21.38 -10.11
C ARG A 53 14.52 22.41 -11.08
N ASP A 54 15.61 23.08 -10.72
CA ASP A 54 16.21 24.13 -11.53
C ASP A 54 16.81 23.53 -12.82
N TRP A 55 17.49 22.38 -12.74
CA TRP A 55 18.03 21.68 -13.91
C TRP A 55 16.93 21.24 -14.91
N HIS A 56 15.78 20.79 -14.41
CA HIS A 56 14.64 20.44 -15.25
C HIS A 56 13.89 21.68 -15.76
N ALA A 57 13.80 22.75 -14.95
CA ALA A 57 13.18 24.02 -15.34
C ALA A 57 13.91 24.67 -16.52
N ASP A 58 15.24 24.63 -16.54
CA ASP A 58 16.07 25.10 -17.68
C ASP A 58 15.82 24.32 -18.97
N ARG A 59 15.23 23.13 -18.87
CA ARG A 59 14.81 22.27 -19.99
C ARG A 59 13.31 22.33 -20.24
N PHE A 60 12.64 23.34 -19.69
CA PHE A 60 11.19 23.56 -19.80
C PHE A 60 10.34 22.40 -19.25
N VAL A 61 10.88 21.61 -18.31
CA VAL A 61 10.16 20.54 -17.62
C VAL A 61 9.84 21.00 -16.19
N HIS A 62 8.57 21.26 -15.92
CA HIS A 62 8.13 21.65 -14.59
C HIS A 62 8.00 20.42 -13.67
N MET A 63 8.95 20.26 -12.75
CA MET A 63 8.90 19.22 -11.72
C MET A 63 8.27 19.71 -10.42
N THR A 64 7.35 18.92 -9.87
CA THR A 64 6.87 19.15 -8.50
C THR A 64 7.99 18.86 -7.49
N LYS A 65 7.84 19.40 -6.28
CA LYS A 65 8.80 19.11 -5.19
C LYS A 65 8.81 17.63 -4.81
N GLU A 66 7.68 16.94 -5.00
CA GLU A 66 7.52 15.52 -4.68
C GLU A 66 8.31 14.67 -5.67
N ASP A 67 8.13 14.91 -6.98
CA ASP A 67 8.87 14.21 -8.02
C ASP A 67 10.38 14.48 -7.91
N ALA A 68 10.77 15.72 -7.65
CA ALA A 68 12.17 16.11 -7.51
C ALA A 68 12.87 15.46 -6.31
N ARG A 69 12.13 15.03 -5.28
CA ARG A 69 12.70 14.27 -4.16
C ARG A 69 13.09 12.85 -4.57
N ASP A 70 12.42 12.26 -5.53
CA ASP A 70 12.65 10.88 -5.96
C ASP A 70 13.56 10.77 -7.19
N THR A 71 13.78 11.87 -7.91
CA THR A 71 14.76 11.94 -9.00
C THR A 71 16.19 12.08 -8.47
N LEU A 72 17.10 11.31 -9.05
CA LEU A 72 18.55 11.39 -8.85
C LEU A 72 19.19 11.82 -10.18
N MET A 73 20.15 12.73 -10.08
CA MET A 73 20.93 13.22 -11.21
C MET A 73 22.39 12.78 -11.10
N GLN A 74 23.10 12.83 -12.22
CA GLN A 74 24.54 12.66 -12.30
C GLN A 74 25.27 13.84 -11.62
N PRO A 75 26.50 13.64 -11.10
CA PRO A 75 27.25 14.70 -10.42
C PRO A 75 27.33 16.00 -11.23
N TRP A 76 27.67 15.91 -12.52
CA TRP A 76 27.80 17.08 -13.38
C TRP A 76 26.49 17.84 -13.61
N GLN A 77 25.33 17.16 -13.53
CA GLN A 77 24.02 17.80 -13.66
C GLN A 77 23.72 18.69 -12.45
N TYR A 78 24.08 18.25 -11.24
CA TYR A 78 23.98 19.09 -10.04
C TYR A 78 24.88 20.33 -10.12
N MET A 79 26.07 20.19 -10.72
CA MET A 79 27.05 21.28 -10.84
C MET A 79 26.61 22.42 -11.77
N GLN A 80 25.62 22.22 -12.64
CA GLN A 80 25.15 23.27 -13.56
C GLN A 80 24.40 24.39 -12.83
N ASN A 81 23.53 24.02 -11.88
CA ASN A 81 22.62 24.94 -11.20
C ASN A 81 22.76 24.83 -9.67
N PRO A 82 23.85 25.35 -9.09
CA PRO A 82 24.00 25.43 -7.65
C PRO A 82 22.98 26.41 -7.05
N PRO A 83 22.31 26.08 -5.93
CA PRO A 83 21.40 27.02 -5.28
C PRO A 83 22.18 28.23 -4.78
N GLN A 84 21.63 29.43 -4.93
CA GLN A 84 22.31 30.69 -4.61
C GLN A 84 22.91 30.75 -3.20
N TYR A 85 22.26 30.11 -2.21
CA TYR A 85 22.75 30.09 -0.82
C TYR A 85 23.86 29.07 -0.55
N VAL A 86 24.21 28.22 -1.51
CA VAL A 86 25.34 27.27 -1.44
C VAL A 86 26.42 27.61 -2.48
N GLY A 87 26.03 28.17 -3.62
CA GLY A 87 26.92 28.44 -4.77
C GLY A 87 28.06 29.42 -4.52
N ASN A 88 28.09 30.11 -3.36
CA ASN A 88 29.21 30.96 -2.97
C ASN A 88 30.47 30.18 -2.55
N ASP A 89 30.34 28.88 -2.21
CA ASP A 89 31.47 28.00 -1.88
C ASP A 89 31.39 26.73 -2.73
N GLU A 90 32.10 26.73 -3.85
CA GLU A 90 32.14 25.63 -4.81
C GLU A 90 32.67 24.33 -4.19
N ARG A 91 33.64 24.42 -3.25
CA ARG A 91 34.20 23.24 -2.58
C ARG A 91 33.17 22.60 -1.66
N CYS A 92 32.42 23.42 -0.93
CA CYS A 92 31.31 22.95 -0.11
C CYS A 92 30.25 22.28 -0.99
N PHE A 93 29.85 22.93 -2.09
CA PHE A 93 28.84 22.39 -2.98
C PHE A 93 29.28 21.06 -3.62
N LEU A 94 30.53 20.97 -4.08
CA LEU A 94 31.11 19.73 -4.60
C LEU A 94 31.06 18.60 -3.58
N ALA A 95 31.41 18.87 -2.31
CA ALA A 95 31.33 17.87 -1.25
C ALA A 95 29.88 17.39 -1.02
N MET A 96 28.89 18.28 -1.14
CA MET A 96 27.47 17.91 -1.07
C MET A 96 27.08 17.00 -2.24
N VAL A 97 27.49 17.35 -3.46
CA VAL A 97 27.22 16.54 -4.66
C VAL A 97 27.85 15.15 -4.54
N MET A 98 29.12 15.06 -4.12
CA MET A 98 29.81 13.78 -3.89
C MET A 98 29.07 12.91 -2.88
N TRP A 99 28.52 13.51 -1.82
CA TRP A 99 27.70 12.79 -0.87
C TRP A 99 26.37 12.32 -1.47
N TRP A 100 25.69 13.11 -2.29
CA TRP A 100 24.42 12.69 -2.93
C TRP A 100 24.59 11.57 -3.95
N THR A 101 25.80 11.44 -4.52
CA THR A 101 26.10 10.44 -5.55
C THR A 101 26.88 9.24 -5.02
N CYS A 102 27.23 9.22 -3.73
CA CYS A 102 27.96 8.09 -3.15
C CYS A 102 27.04 6.86 -2.96
N PRO A 103 27.59 5.63 -3.03
CA PRO A 103 26.80 4.41 -2.88
C PRO A 103 26.02 4.34 -1.55
N GLN A 104 26.61 4.88 -0.47
CA GLN A 104 25.99 4.90 0.85
C GLN A 104 24.70 5.74 0.87
N TYR A 105 24.71 6.92 0.26
CA TYR A 105 23.53 7.76 0.16
C TYR A 105 22.49 7.17 -0.78
N LEU A 106 22.90 6.60 -1.91
CA LEU A 106 22.00 5.95 -2.87
C LEU A 106 21.22 4.81 -2.21
N LYS A 107 21.91 3.93 -1.45
CA LYS A 107 21.26 2.87 -0.67
C LYS A 107 20.25 3.46 0.34
N LYS A 108 20.65 4.48 1.10
CA LYS A 108 19.78 5.17 2.06
C LYS A 108 18.56 5.81 1.38
N HIS A 109 18.74 6.39 0.20
CA HIS A 109 17.67 7.02 -0.58
C HIS A 109 16.70 5.97 -1.09
N GLU A 110 17.18 4.87 -1.65
CA GLU A 110 16.36 3.74 -2.11
C GLU A 110 15.57 3.11 -0.97
N GLU A 111 16.20 2.83 0.17
CA GLU A 111 15.51 2.35 1.36
C GLU A 111 14.44 3.34 1.83
N GLY A 112 14.75 4.64 1.80
CA GLY A 112 13.80 5.70 2.12
C GLY A 112 12.62 5.73 1.14
N LYS A 113 12.88 5.52 -0.16
CA LYS A 113 11.86 5.45 -1.21
C LYS A 113 10.98 4.21 -1.04
N LYS A 114 11.56 3.04 -0.76
CA LYS A 114 10.84 1.80 -0.44
C LYS A 114 9.93 2.00 0.78
N LYS A 115 10.47 2.54 1.88
CA LYS A 115 9.68 2.86 3.09
C LYS A 115 8.54 3.85 2.81
N ARG A 116 8.76 4.87 1.96
CA ARG A 116 7.69 5.81 1.55
C ARG A 116 6.62 5.11 0.70
N ALA A 117 7.02 4.19 -0.20
CA ALA A 117 6.10 3.41 -1.03
C ALA A 117 5.32 2.37 -0.21
N GLU A 118 5.93 1.77 0.80
CA GLU A 118 5.31 0.84 1.75
C GLU A 118 4.25 1.54 2.62
N MET A 119 4.45 2.82 2.93
CA MET A 119 3.45 3.66 3.58
C MET A 119 2.30 4.00 2.61
N ARG A 120 1.44 3.02 2.32
CA ARG A 120 0.21 3.24 1.55
C ARG A 120 -0.79 4.07 2.37
N GLY A 121 -0.92 5.35 2.01
CA GLY A 121 -1.94 6.28 2.51
C GLY A 121 -1.36 7.47 3.30
N GLY A 122 -2.08 8.59 3.29
CA GLY A 122 -1.75 9.73 4.14
C GLY A 122 -1.82 9.37 5.63
N SER A 123 -1.08 10.06 6.49
CA SER A 123 -1.24 9.88 7.94
C SER A 123 -2.55 10.51 8.44
N HIS A 124 -3.02 11.58 7.77
CA HIS A 124 -4.18 12.40 8.12
C HIS A 124 -4.53 13.32 6.94
N ILE A 125 -5.79 13.79 6.82
CA ILE A 125 -6.21 14.80 5.82
C ILE A 125 -5.97 16.23 6.33
N GLN A 126 -5.61 16.38 7.60
CA GLN A 126 -5.43 17.63 8.34
C GLN A 126 -4.33 18.57 7.78
N GLY A 127 -3.38 18.05 7.00
CA GLY A 127 -2.21 18.80 6.59
C GLY A 127 -1.39 19.28 7.80
N SER A 128 -0.82 20.49 7.73
CA SER A 128 0.06 21.05 8.77
C SER A 128 -0.67 21.84 9.88
N ILE A 129 -2.00 21.94 9.81
CA ILE A 129 -2.79 22.75 10.74
C ILE A 129 -2.93 22.02 12.08
N PRO A 130 -2.70 22.66 13.25
CA PRO A 130 -2.90 22.00 14.53
C PRO A 130 -4.38 21.71 14.81
N ILE A 131 -4.65 20.67 15.61
CA ILE A 131 -6.03 20.19 15.82
C ILE A 131 -6.91 21.19 16.56
N SER A 132 -6.32 21.97 17.47
CA SER A 132 -6.99 23.07 18.17
C SER A 132 -7.54 24.11 17.19
N LEU A 133 -6.80 24.43 16.13
CA LEU A 133 -7.26 25.37 15.12
C LEU A 133 -8.40 24.80 14.28
N HIS A 134 -8.39 23.48 14.04
CA HIS A 134 -9.53 22.84 13.38
C HIS A 134 -10.80 22.86 14.23
N LEU A 135 -10.68 22.62 15.54
CA LEU A 135 -11.81 22.75 16.48
C LEU A 135 -12.35 24.19 16.46
N GLN A 136 -11.47 25.19 16.53
CA GLN A 136 -11.86 26.60 16.44
C GLN A 136 -12.53 26.95 15.10
N ASN A 137 -11.98 26.48 13.98
CA ASN A 137 -12.56 26.72 12.66
C ASN A 137 -13.92 26.04 12.50
N GLU A 138 -14.09 24.85 13.09
CA GLU A 138 -15.37 24.16 13.05
C GLU A 138 -16.41 24.85 13.93
N GLU A 139 -16.02 25.33 15.11
CA GLU A 139 -16.87 26.15 15.99
C GLU A 139 -17.33 27.44 15.29
N LEU A 140 -16.43 28.15 14.61
CA LEU A 140 -16.77 29.34 13.82
C LEU A 140 -17.72 29.03 12.66
N ARG A 141 -17.61 27.83 12.08
CA ARG A 141 -18.44 27.41 10.93
C ARG A 141 -19.84 26.97 11.36
N THR A 142 -19.97 26.27 12.48
CA THR A 142 -21.25 25.72 12.96
C THR A 142 -21.94 26.61 13.97
N GLY A 143 -21.23 27.55 14.59
CA GLY A 143 -21.73 28.38 15.70
C GLY A 143 -21.88 27.61 17.01
N ALA A 144 -21.42 26.36 17.08
CA ALA A 144 -21.54 25.49 18.25
C ALA A 144 -20.22 24.77 18.53
N LYS A 145 -19.91 24.56 19.81
CA LYS A 145 -18.70 23.86 20.24
C LYS A 145 -18.66 22.45 19.63
N PRO A 146 -17.68 22.14 18.77
CA PRO A 146 -17.64 20.85 18.09
C PRO A 146 -17.18 19.74 19.03
N ASN A 147 -17.74 18.55 18.81
CA ASN A 147 -17.30 17.35 19.49
C ASN A 147 -15.89 16.94 19.00
N VAL A 148 -14.94 16.84 19.93
CA VAL A 148 -13.52 16.55 19.61
C VAL A 148 -13.36 15.19 18.92
N PHE A 149 -14.10 14.16 19.35
CA PHE A 149 -14.06 12.84 18.73
C PHE A 149 -14.60 12.89 17.29
N ALA A 150 -15.73 13.57 17.06
CA ALA A 150 -16.31 13.72 15.73
C ALA A 150 -15.34 14.42 14.75
N VAL A 151 -14.66 15.47 15.21
CA VAL A 151 -13.65 16.18 14.41
C VAL A 151 -12.46 15.25 14.09
N LEU A 152 -11.92 14.55 15.10
CA LEU A 152 -10.83 13.58 14.94
C LEU A 152 -11.17 12.47 13.94
N LYS A 153 -12.37 11.90 14.04
CA LYS A 153 -12.89 10.87 13.14
C LYS A 153 -12.97 11.39 11.70
N LYS A 154 -13.55 12.58 11.51
CA LYS A 154 -13.66 13.23 10.20
C LYS A 154 -12.31 13.50 9.55
N MET A 155 -11.30 13.90 10.32
CA MET A 155 -9.92 14.10 9.81
C MET A 155 -9.22 12.82 9.36
N LYS A 156 -9.67 11.69 9.92
CA LYS A 156 -9.17 10.34 9.67
C LYS A 156 -9.96 9.61 8.59
N GLN A 157 -11.01 10.23 8.05
CA GLN A 157 -11.88 9.69 7.01
C GLN A 157 -11.76 10.50 5.71
N ARG A 158 -11.61 9.79 4.59
CA ARG A 158 -11.62 10.33 3.24
C ARG A 158 -13.04 10.76 2.86
N LYS A 159 -13.14 11.80 2.03
CA LYS A 159 -14.42 12.22 1.44
C LYS A 159 -14.94 11.18 0.43
N THR A 160 -14.03 10.52 -0.27
CA THR A 160 -14.33 9.45 -1.24
C THR A 160 -13.65 8.15 -0.81
N PRO A 161 -14.34 7.00 -0.92
CA PRO A 161 -13.74 5.70 -0.63
C PRO A 161 -12.46 5.46 -1.45
N HIS A 162 -11.51 4.73 -0.87
CA HIS A 162 -10.28 4.37 -1.57
C HIS A 162 -10.59 3.51 -2.81
N PRO A 163 -10.04 3.82 -4.00
CA PRO A 163 -10.38 3.11 -5.24
C PRO A 163 -10.07 1.60 -5.18
N GLU A 164 -8.93 1.21 -4.61
CA GLU A 164 -8.55 -0.22 -4.50
C GLU A 164 -9.19 -0.97 -3.32
N THR A 165 -9.43 -0.32 -2.19
CA THR A 165 -9.81 -1.02 -0.94
C THR A 165 -11.24 -0.75 -0.50
N GLY A 166 -11.92 0.24 -1.10
CA GLY A 166 -13.24 0.71 -0.66
C GLY A 166 -13.26 1.38 0.72
N SER A 167 -12.12 1.46 1.42
CA SER A 167 -12.06 2.00 2.77
C SER A 167 -12.29 3.51 2.78
N VAL A 168 -13.14 3.96 3.72
CA VAL A 168 -13.36 5.37 4.02
C VAL A 168 -12.24 5.93 4.90
N TRP A 169 -11.43 5.08 5.54
CA TRP A 169 -10.33 5.54 6.40
C TRP A 169 -9.10 5.94 5.59
N VAL A 170 -8.32 6.91 6.10
CA VAL A 170 -7.10 7.36 5.43
C VAL A 170 -6.02 6.27 5.47
N ASN A 171 -5.93 5.55 6.58
CA ASN A 171 -5.07 4.38 6.78
C ASN A 171 -5.69 3.41 7.81
N PRO A 172 -5.24 2.13 7.85
CA PRO A 172 -5.77 1.13 8.79
C PRO A 172 -5.59 1.52 10.26
N GLN A 173 -4.47 2.15 10.60
CA GLN A 173 -4.22 2.60 11.98
C GLN A 173 -5.27 3.61 12.47
N SER A 174 -5.79 4.45 11.58
CA SER A 174 -6.82 5.43 11.91
C SER A 174 -8.17 4.77 12.18
N GLU A 175 -8.46 3.68 11.48
CA GLU A 175 -9.61 2.83 11.78
C GLU A 175 -9.46 2.21 13.16
N THR A 176 -8.34 1.51 13.43
CA THR A 176 -8.06 0.87 14.71
C THR A 176 -8.12 1.84 15.89
N GLN A 177 -7.54 3.04 15.74
CA GLN A 177 -7.58 4.05 16.79
C GLN A 177 -9.00 4.52 17.12
N CYS A 178 -9.82 4.77 16.08
CA CYS A 178 -11.20 5.19 16.28
C CYS A 178 -12.04 4.05 16.86
N THR A 179 -11.89 2.82 16.37
CA THR A 179 -12.67 1.67 16.84
C THR A 179 -12.29 1.27 18.27
N SER A 180 -11.01 1.24 18.63
CA SER A 180 -10.57 0.98 20.02
C SER A 180 -11.07 2.07 20.97
N TYR A 181 -11.03 3.35 20.58
CA TYR A 181 -11.60 4.42 21.40
C TYR A 181 -13.12 4.24 21.60
N VAL A 182 -13.89 4.00 20.54
CA VAL A 182 -15.34 3.78 20.61
C VAL A 182 -15.66 2.57 21.49
N SER A 183 -14.93 1.47 21.33
CA SER A 183 -15.12 0.25 22.14
C SER A 183 -14.89 0.53 23.62
N LYS A 184 -13.79 1.23 23.97
CA LYS A 184 -13.50 1.59 25.36
C LYS A 184 -14.45 2.63 25.94
N PHE A 185 -14.94 3.55 25.11
CA PHE A 185 -15.94 4.52 25.50
C PHE A 185 -17.24 3.82 25.90
N LYS A 186 -17.72 2.88 25.06
CA LYS A 186 -18.91 2.07 25.35
C LYS A 186 -18.73 1.15 26.56
N GLN A 187 -17.54 0.57 26.74
CA GLN A 187 -17.25 -0.22 27.95
C GLN A 187 -17.33 0.63 29.23
N LYS A 188 -16.99 1.93 29.17
CA LYS A 188 -16.99 2.83 30.33
C LYS A 188 -18.38 3.41 30.61
N TYR A 189 -19.10 3.84 29.58
CA TYR A 189 -20.34 4.61 29.70
C TYR A 189 -21.62 3.82 29.33
N GLY A 190 -21.49 2.62 28.76
CA GLY A 190 -22.59 1.76 28.31
C GLY A 190 -22.63 1.56 26.80
N GLU A 191 -23.29 0.49 26.35
CA GLU A 191 -23.37 0.09 24.92
C GLU A 191 -23.98 1.18 24.03
N ASP A 192 -24.95 1.92 24.57
CA ASP A 192 -25.71 2.98 23.90
C ASP A 192 -25.02 4.35 23.92
N ALA A 193 -23.90 4.49 24.63
CA ALA A 193 -23.16 5.74 24.73
C ALA A 193 -22.60 6.14 23.37
N ASN A 194 -22.76 7.42 23.02
CA ASN A 194 -22.33 7.95 21.73
C ASN A 194 -21.14 8.92 21.90
N PRO A 195 -19.91 8.51 21.52
CA PRO A 195 -18.72 9.36 21.67
C PRO A 195 -18.75 10.61 20.76
N GLU A 196 -19.62 10.68 19.75
CA GLU A 196 -19.79 11.88 18.91
C GLU A 196 -20.71 12.93 19.53
N ALA A 197 -21.49 12.56 20.55
CA ALA A 197 -22.36 13.48 21.29
C ALA A 197 -21.75 13.91 22.63
N GLU A 198 -20.96 13.04 23.26
CA GLU A 198 -20.38 13.26 24.58
C GLU A 198 -18.98 13.87 24.55
N ASP A 199 -18.58 14.56 25.63
CA ASP A 199 -17.26 15.16 25.74
C ASP A 199 -16.14 14.12 25.60
N PHE A 200 -15.03 14.53 24.96
CA PHE A 200 -13.88 13.66 24.75
C PHE A 200 -13.22 13.30 26.08
N ASP A 201 -13.09 12.00 26.34
CA ASP A 201 -12.54 11.48 27.58
C ASP A 201 -11.07 11.07 27.39
N PRO A 202 -10.10 11.82 27.96
CA PRO A 202 -8.69 11.48 27.86
C PRO A 202 -8.34 10.16 28.54
N GLU A 203 -9.09 9.72 29.56
CA GLU A 203 -8.85 8.44 30.22
C GLU A 203 -9.19 7.26 29.28
N VAL A 204 -10.29 7.37 28.52
CA VAL A 204 -10.65 6.38 27.49
C VAL A 204 -9.57 6.29 26.41
N ALA A 205 -9.03 7.44 25.98
CA ALA A 205 -7.92 7.47 25.03
C ALA A 205 -6.65 6.81 25.59
N VAL A 206 -6.40 6.95 26.89
CA VAL A 206 -5.29 6.25 27.58
C VAL A 206 -5.53 4.74 27.66
N LEU A 207 -6.76 4.30 27.94
CA LEU A 207 -7.15 2.89 28.02
C LEU A 207 -7.04 2.19 26.65
N ALA A 208 -7.49 2.86 25.59
CA ALA A 208 -7.39 2.36 24.21
C ALA A 208 -5.94 2.34 23.69
N GLY A 209 -5.08 3.22 24.22
CA GLY A 209 -3.73 3.47 23.69
C GLY A 209 -2.58 3.00 24.56
N GLU A 210 -2.82 2.22 25.62
CA GLU A 210 -1.79 1.75 26.55
C GLU A 210 -0.93 2.89 27.17
N GLY A 211 -1.56 3.99 27.61
CA GLY A 211 -0.82 5.10 28.20
C GLY A 211 -0.36 6.19 27.23
N LEU A 212 0.48 7.09 27.75
CA LEU A 212 1.17 8.10 26.97
C LEU A 212 2.56 7.57 26.59
N LYS A 213 2.78 7.30 25.31
CA LYS A 213 4.09 6.87 24.82
C LYS A 213 4.87 8.09 24.36
N HIS A 214 6.09 8.28 24.87
CA HIS A 214 6.89 9.49 24.64
C HIS A 214 6.12 10.79 24.97
N GLY A 215 5.26 10.75 26.00
CA GLY A 215 4.44 11.90 26.43
C GLY A 215 3.25 12.21 25.54
N ARG A 216 2.89 11.34 24.59
CA ARG A 216 1.79 11.56 23.64
C ARG A 216 0.69 10.54 23.76
N LEU A 217 -0.55 11.02 23.62
CA LEU A 217 -1.72 10.15 23.51
C LEU A 217 -1.68 9.38 22.19
N TRP A 218 -2.18 8.15 22.20
CA TRP A 218 -2.30 7.38 20.97
C TRP A 218 -3.38 7.94 20.04
N PHE A 219 -4.44 8.48 20.64
CA PHE A 219 -5.58 9.08 19.96
C PHE A 219 -5.94 10.41 20.65
N GLY A 220 -6.20 11.46 19.87
CA GLY A 220 -6.52 12.79 20.39
C GLY A 220 -5.33 13.59 20.95
N ASP A 221 -4.10 13.28 20.53
CA ASP A 221 -2.91 14.06 20.90
C ASP A 221 -3.07 15.53 20.44
N GLY A 222 -2.80 16.47 21.34
CA GLY A 222 -2.97 17.91 21.11
C GLY A 222 -4.40 18.45 21.28
N CYS A 223 -5.40 17.60 21.55
CA CYS A 223 -6.77 18.04 21.89
C CYS A 223 -6.96 18.32 23.38
N VAL A 224 -6.10 17.74 24.22
CA VAL A 224 -6.19 17.79 25.69
C VAL A 224 -4.86 18.25 26.25
N ASP A 225 -4.92 19.00 27.34
CA ASP A 225 -3.73 19.41 28.08
C ASP A 225 -3.04 18.17 28.67
N PRO A 226 -1.79 17.85 28.27
CA PRO A 226 -1.10 16.65 28.73
C PRO A 226 -0.90 16.62 30.25
N ALA A 227 -0.87 17.78 30.93
CA ALA A 227 -0.77 17.83 32.38
C ALA A 227 -2.04 17.34 33.10
N LYS A 228 -3.19 17.36 32.42
CA LYS A 228 -4.49 16.91 32.94
C LYS A 228 -4.80 15.46 32.61
N VAL A 229 -3.99 14.83 31.73
CA VAL A 229 -4.20 13.44 31.34
C VAL A 229 -3.65 12.51 32.43
N PRO A 230 -4.45 11.58 32.98
CA PRO A 230 -3.96 10.63 33.96
C PRO A 230 -2.94 9.66 33.34
N SER A 231 -1.85 9.41 34.05
CA SER A 231 -0.87 8.40 33.66
C SER A 231 -1.45 6.99 33.77
N LEU A 232 -0.92 6.05 32.97
CA LEU A 232 -1.35 4.65 33.01
C LEU A 232 -1.20 4.03 34.42
N ARG A 233 -0.18 4.44 35.16
CA ARG A 233 0.04 4.01 36.55
C ARG A 233 -1.07 4.50 37.49
N GLN A 234 -1.52 5.74 37.33
CA GLN A 234 -2.61 6.31 38.13
C GLN A 234 -3.93 5.56 37.85
N ILE A 235 -4.24 5.28 36.59
CA ILE A 235 -5.43 4.51 36.19
C ILE A 235 -5.38 3.09 36.75
N ARG A 236 -4.24 2.40 36.62
CA ARG A 236 -4.07 1.04 37.18
C ARG A 236 -4.24 1.01 38.71
N ARG A 237 -3.77 2.03 39.43
CA ARG A 237 -3.88 2.11 40.89
C ARG A 237 -5.31 2.41 41.37
N GLY A 238 -6.07 3.19 40.61
CA GLY A 238 -7.45 3.58 40.96
C GLY A 238 -8.52 2.58 40.51
N ARG A 239 -8.11 1.46 39.91
CA ARG A 239 -9.00 0.53 39.20
C ARG A 239 -9.88 -0.26 40.17
N LYS A 240 -11.17 -0.35 39.86
CA LYS A 240 -12.15 -1.22 40.56
C LYS A 240 -12.55 -2.39 39.66
N SER A 241 -13.07 -3.47 40.25
CA SER A 241 -13.63 -4.59 39.49
C SER A 241 -14.76 -4.10 38.58
N GLY A 242 -14.69 -4.40 37.29
CA GLY A 242 -15.69 -3.99 36.28
C GLY A 242 -15.27 -2.81 35.38
N GLN A 243 -14.11 -2.19 35.59
CA GLN A 243 -13.63 -1.13 34.69
C GLN A 243 -12.97 -1.66 33.40
N PRO A 244 -13.08 -0.94 32.26
CA PRO A 244 -12.61 -1.40 30.95
C PRO A 244 -11.14 -1.73 30.96
N GLU A 245 -10.70 -2.90 30.48
CA GLU A 245 -9.29 -3.33 30.46
C GLU A 245 -8.40 -2.38 29.62
N VAL A 246 -7.09 -2.30 29.94
CA VAL A 246 -6.13 -1.56 29.11
C VAL A 246 -5.84 -2.38 27.87
N GLU A 247 -6.07 -1.82 26.69
CA GLU A 247 -5.76 -2.49 25.42
C GLU A 247 -4.28 -2.28 25.07
N PRO A 248 -3.55 -3.34 24.67
CA PRO A 248 -2.19 -3.19 24.17
C PRO A 248 -2.21 -2.36 22.89
N ARG A 249 -1.30 -1.40 22.76
CA ARG A 249 -1.27 -0.54 21.57
C ARG A 249 -0.79 -1.35 20.35
N PRO A 250 -1.63 -1.56 19.32
CA PRO A 250 -1.19 -2.26 18.12
C PRO A 250 -0.08 -1.47 17.42
N ARG A 251 1.05 -2.12 17.14
CA ARG A 251 2.15 -1.50 16.39
C ARG A 251 1.79 -1.52 14.91
N ALA A 252 2.28 -0.53 14.16
CA ALA A 252 2.06 -0.48 12.71
C ALA A 252 2.56 -1.74 12.00
N SER A 253 3.64 -2.35 12.52
CA SER A 253 4.15 -3.65 12.05
C SER A 253 3.17 -4.79 12.28
N ASP A 254 2.51 -4.82 13.43
CA ASP A 254 1.59 -5.91 13.81
C ASP A 254 0.34 -5.86 12.91
N LEU A 255 -0.20 -4.65 12.69
CA LEU A 255 -1.30 -4.40 11.74
C LEU A 255 -0.95 -4.81 10.30
N ALA A 256 0.28 -4.54 9.85
CA ALA A 256 0.73 -4.94 8.52
C ALA A 256 0.85 -6.48 8.39
N VAL A 257 1.36 -7.15 9.42
CA VAL A 257 1.47 -8.62 9.45
C VAL A 257 0.10 -9.27 9.47
N GLU A 258 -0.84 -8.76 10.26
CA GLU A 258 -2.21 -9.28 10.32
C GLU A 258 -2.93 -9.15 8.98
N ARG A 259 -2.75 -8.02 8.29
CA ARG A 259 -3.26 -7.82 6.94
C ARG A 259 -2.69 -8.83 5.94
N LEU A 260 -1.37 -9.04 5.97
CA LEU A 260 -0.72 -10.03 5.11
C LEU A 260 -1.26 -11.44 5.35
N ARG A 261 -1.52 -11.80 6.61
CA ARG A 261 -2.14 -13.09 6.96
C ARG A 261 -3.56 -13.21 6.39
N ALA A 262 -4.37 -12.16 6.49
CA ALA A 262 -5.71 -12.14 5.91
C ALA A 262 -5.69 -12.25 4.38
N GLU A 263 -4.78 -11.54 3.71
CA GLU A 263 -4.63 -11.62 2.24
C GLU A 263 -4.15 -13.01 1.79
N MET A 264 -3.22 -13.63 2.53
CA MET A 264 -2.79 -15.01 2.27
C MET A 264 -3.93 -16.01 2.46
N ALA A 265 -4.71 -15.89 3.54
CA ALA A 265 -5.87 -16.75 3.78
C ALA A 265 -6.94 -16.60 2.68
N ALA A 266 -7.22 -15.36 2.24
CA ALA A 266 -8.17 -15.12 1.16
C ALA A 266 -7.68 -15.70 -0.19
N LYS A 267 -6.37 -15.61 -0.47
CA LYS A 267 -5.77 -16.23 -1.67
C LYS A 267 -5.83 -17.75 -1.61
N GLU A 268 -5.58 -18.34 -0.45
CA GLU A 268 -5.68 -19.78 -0.24
C GLU A 268 -7.12 -20.26 -0.42
N GLN A 269 -8.11 -19.54 0.13
CA GLN A 269 -9.53 -19.82 -0.08
C GLN A 269 -9.92 -19.74 -1.56
N ALA A 270 -9.53 -18.66 -2.25
CA ALA A 270 -9.81 -18.53 -3.68
C ALA A 270 -9.14 -19.65 -4.51
N ALA A 271 -7.92 -20.07 -4.13
CA ALA A 271 -7.25 -21.19 -4.78
C ALA A 271 -7.93 -22.54 -4.50
N GLN A 272 -8.47 -22.74 -3.29
CA GLN A 272 -9.27 -23.92 -2.94
C GLN A 272 -10.58 -23.95 -3.73
N GLU A 273 -11.29 -22.82 -3.85
CA GLU A 273 -12.51 -22.71 -4.65
C GLU A 273 -12.25 -22.99 -6.12
N GLN A 274 -11.16 -22.45 -6.69
CA GLN A 274 -10.77 -22.74 -8.08
C GLN A 274 -10.45 -24.22 -8.29
N ARG A 275 -9.79 -24.87 -7.33
CA ARG A 275 -9.52 -26.32 -7.37
C ARG A 275 -10.80 -27.12 -7.29
N ALA A 276 -11.70 -26.79 -6.38
CA ALA A 276 -13.00 -27.45 -6.25
C ALA A 276 -13.85 -27.30 -7.53
N GLN A 277 -13.85 -26.13 -8.16
CA GLN A 277 -14.52 -25.91 -9.45
C GLN A 277 -13.92 -26.78 -10.56
N MET A 278 -12.58 -26.89 -10.62
CA MET A 278 -11.91 -27.74 -11.60
C MET A 278 -12.23 -29.23 -11.37
N GLU A 279 -12.24 -29.69 -10.12
CA GLU A 279 -12.62 -31.06 -9.78
C GLU A 279 -14.08 -31.37 -10.15
N GLN A 280 -15.00 -30.42 -9.94
CA GLN A 280 -16.38 -30.55 -10.41
C GLN A 280 -16.47 -30.70 -11.92
N GLN A 281 -15.74 -29.87 -12.69
CA GLN A 281 -15.70 -29.98 -14.16
C GLN A 281 -15.12 -31.32 -14.63
N ILE A 282 -14.09 -31.84 -13.96
CA ILE A 282 -13.50 -33.14 -14.28
C ILE A 282 -14.50 -34.27 -14.01
N LEU A 283 -15.24 -34.22 -12.90
CA LEU A 283 -16.25 -35.22 -12.57
C LEU A 283 -17.41 -35.18 -13.57
N GLU A 284 -17.90 -34.00 -13.94
CA GLU A 284 -18.94 -33.84 -14.96
C GLU A 284 -18.49 -34.41 -16.30
N TYR A 285 -17.25 -34.14 -16.70
CA TYR A 285 -16.68 -34.68 -17.93
C TYR A 285 -16.60 -36.22 -17.91
N GLN A 286 -16.17 -36.82 -16.79
CA GLN A 286 -16.14 -38.27 -16.63
C GLN A 286 -17.55 -38.89 -16.66
N GLN A 287 -18.54 -38.22 -16.06
CA GLN A 287 -19.93 -38.66 -16.11
C GLN A 287 -20.47 -38.63 -17.55
N GLN A 288 -20.20 -37.57 -18.31
CA GLN A 288 -20.60 -37.48 -19.72
C GLN A 288 -19.96 -38.59 -20.57
N GLN A 289 -18.66 -38.86 -20.39
CA GLN A 289 -17.99 -39.97 -21.07
C GLN A 289 -18.62 -41.33 -20.73
N THR A 290 -18.94 -41.55 -19.45
CA THR A 290 -19.54 -42.81 -18.99
C THR A 290 -20.95 -42.99 -19.55
N GLN A 291 -21.77 -41.92 -19.58
CA GLN A 291 -23.10 -41.95 -20.19
C GLN A 291 -23.04 -42.25 -21.70
N MET A 292 -22.09 -41.63 -22.41
CA MET A 292 -21.90 -41.89 -23.84
C MET A 292 -21.50 -43.35 -24.10
N MET A 293 -20.59 -43.90 -23.30
CA MET A 293 -20.19 -45.31 -23.39
C MET A 293 -21.37 -46.26 -23.12
N GLN A 294 -22.19 -45.97 -22.11
CA GLN A 294 -23.40 -46.74 -21.83
C GLN A 294 -24.42 -46.68 -22.98
N GLN A 295 -24.64 -45.51 -23.57
CA GLN A 295 -25.55 -45.36 -24.69
C GLN A 295 -25.08 -46.15 -25.92
N MET A 296 -23.78 -46.13 -26.20
CA MET A 296 -23.18 -46.92 -27.28
C MET A 296 -23.33 -48.43 -27.03
N GLN A 297 -23.13 -48.88 -25.79
CA GLN A 297 -23.31 -50.29 -25.41
C GLN A 297 -24.77 -50.73 -25.55
N GLN A 298 -25.73 -49.89 -25.16
CA GLN A 298 -27.16 -50.15 -25.36
C GLN A 298 -27.52 -50.27 -26.85
N GLN A 299 -27.00 -49.40 -27.70
CA GLN A 299 -27.20 -49.51 -29.16
C GLN A 299 -26.62 -50.81 -29.72
N GLN A 300 -25.43 -51.22 -29.28
CA GLN A 300 -24.84 -52.50 -29.71
C GLN A 300 -25.66 -53.70 -29.24
N GLN A 301 -26.14 -53.71 -27.99
CA GLN A 301 -27.00 -54.78 -27.49
C GLN A 301 -28.34 -54.84 -28.24
N MET A 302 -28.93 -53.68 -28.55
CA MET A 302 -30.15 -53.61 -29.37
C MET A 302 -29.90 -54.17 -30.77
N MET A 303 -28.77 -53.81 -31.39
CA MET A 303 -28.39 -54.33 -32.71
C MET A 303 -28.13 -55.85 -32.67
N GLN A 304 -27.45 -56.36 -31.65
CA GLN A 304 -27.26 -57.80 -31.45
C GLN A 304 -28.59 -58.53 -31.23
N GLN A 305 -29.52 -57.97 -30.46
CA GLN A 305 -30.86 -58.54 -30.32
C GLN A 305 -31.62 -58.55 -31.65
N GLN A 306 -31.55 -57.47 -32.44
CA GLN A 306 -32.19 -57.41 -33.74
C GLN A 306 -31.58 -58.44 -34.71
N GLN A 307 -30.26 -58.60 -34.70
CA GLN A 307 -29.58 -59.64 -35.48
C GLN A 307 -29.91 -61.05 -35.00
N ALA A 308 -29.99 -61.29 -33.69
CA ALA A 308 -30.40 -62.58 -33.13
C ALA A 308 -31.86 -62.89 -33.46
N GLN A 309 -32.77 -61.92 -33.39
CA GLN A 309 -34.15 -62.06 -33.84
C GLN A 309 -34.22 -62.34 -35.35
N MET A 310 -33.47 -61.60 -36.18
CA MET A 310 -33.41 -61.84 -37.62
C MET A 310 -32.84 -63.23 -37.94
N SER A 311 -31.78 -63.66 -37.25
CA SER A 311 -31.21 -65.00 -37.39
C SER A 311 -32.18 -66.08 -36.95
N TRP A 312 -32.91 -65.87 -35.86
CA TRP A 312 -33.95 -66.79 -35.39
C TRP A 312 -35.12 -66.87 -36.37
N LEU A 313 -35.59 -65.74 -36.89
CA LEU A 313 -36.66 -65.67 -37.90
C LEU A 313 -36.22 -66.35 -39.21
N MET A 314 -35.01 -66.08 -39.69
CA MET A 314 -34.44 -66.73 -40.87
C MET A 314 -34.24 -68.24 -40.69
N SER A 315 -33.90 -68.70 -39.48
CA SER A 315 -33.82 -70.12 -39.18
C SER A 315 -35.19 -70.83 -39.21
N GLN A 316 -36.29 -70.07 -39.04
CA GLN A 316 -37.65 -70.58 -39.20
C GLN A 316 -38.17 -70.47 -40.65
N THR A 317 -37.78 -69.45 -41.41
CA THR A 317 -38.29 -69.21 -42.77
C THR A 317 -37.49 -69.87 -43.90
N ALA A 318 -36.31 -70.45 -43.63
CA ALA A 318 -35.56 -71.23 -44.62
C ALA A 318 -36.18 -72.60 -45.00
N LEU A 319 -37.39 -72.90 -44.50
CA LEU A 319 -38.19 -74.10 -44.83
C LEU A 319 -39.59 -73.74 -45.40
N SER A 320 -39.73 -72.75 -46.30
CA SER A 320 -40.88 -72.70 -47.24
C SER A 320 -40.72 -71.60 -48.31
N SER A 321 -40.98 -71.98 -49.57
CA SER A 321 -40.51 -71.39 -50.84
C SER A 321 -41.36 -70.18 -51.42
N PRO A 322 -41.34 -69.83 -52.75
CA PRO A 322 -41.00 -68.51 -53.33
C PRO A 322 -42.17 -67.87 -54.17
N PRO A 323 -41.95 -67.19 -55.33
CA PRO A 323 -41.83 -65.74 -55.58
C PRO A 323 -43.06 -65.03 -56.24
N GLY A 324 -43.18 -63.69 -56.07
CA GLY A 324 -43.81 -62.75 -57.03
C GLY A 324 -45.20 -62.14 -56.73
N SER A 325 -45.26 -60.81 -56.52
CA SER A 325 -46.33 -59.80 -56.86
C SER A 325 -46.35 -58.60 -55.87
N LEU A 326 -46.54 -57.37 -56.37
CA LEU A 326 -46.43 -56.07 -55.66
C LEU A 326 -47.78 -55.56 -55.11
N PRO A 327 -47.82 -54.65 -54.10
CA PRO A 327 -47.99 -53.20 -54.37
C PRO A 327 -47.15 -52.26 -53.43
N PRO A 328 -47.11 -50.92 -53.66
CA PRO A 328 -46.07 -50.01 -53.12
C PRO A 328 -46.50 -49.20 -51.87
N PRO A 329 -45.53 -48.57 -51.17
CA PRO A 329 -45.71 -47.25 -50.56
C PRO A 329 -44.62 -46.23 -51.01
N PRO A 330 -44.77 -44.92 -50.71
CA PRO A 330 -44.61 -43.84 -51.69
C PRO A 330 -43.20 -43.25 -51.82
N TYR A 331 -43.03 -42.51 -52.93
CA TYR A 331 -41.92 -41.61 -53.24
C TYR A 331 -41.87 -40.38 -52.33
N SER A 332 -40.68 -39.74 -52.34
CA SER A 332 -40.25 -38.43 -51.81
C SER A 332 -39.54 -38.53 -50.44
N MET A 333 -38.29 -38.07 -50.24
CA MET A 333 -37.42 -37.18 -50.98
C MET A 333 -35.95 -37.60 -50.83
N TRP A 334 -35.28 -37.71 -51.97
CA TRP A 334 -33.83 -37.59 -52.11
C TRP A 334 -33.44 -36.13 -51.85
N MET A 335 -32.45 -35.87 -50.97
CA MET A 335 -31.54 -34.74 -51.17
C MET A 335 -30.10 -35.14 -50.81
N PRO A 336 -29.10 -34.65 -51.57
CA PRO A 336 -27.77 -35.24 -51.67
C PRO A 336 -26.75 -34.59 -50.71
N PRO A 337 -25.52 -35.12 -50.61
CA PRO A 337 -24.54 -34.75 -49.59
C PRO A 337 -23.87 -33.39 -49.88
N PRO A 338 -23.32 -32.69 -48.87
CA PRO A 338 -22.50 -31.52 -49.11
C PRO A 338 -21.10 -31.93 -49.64
N PRO A 339 -20.56 -31.21 -50.65
CA PRO A 339 -19.27 -31.53 -51.23
C PRO A 339 -18.10 -30.96 -50.42
N THR A 340 -17.01 -31.71 -50.38
CA THR A 340 -15.66 -31.27 -50.02
C THR A 340 -15.12 -30.33 -51.11
N GLN A 341 -14.60 -29.17 -50.73
CA GLN A 341 -13.48 -28.48 -51.40
C GLN A 341 -13.01 -27.26 -50.58
N SER A 342 -11.72 -27.24 -50.22
CA SER A 342 -10.96 -25.99 -49.96
C SER A 342 -10.60 -25.35 -51.30
N PRO A 343 -10.43 -24.01 -51.42
CA PRO A 343 -9.06 -23.44 -51.34
C PRO A 343 -8.92 -21.98 -50.84
N VAL A 344 -7.73 -21.72 -50.30
CA VAL A 344 -6.82 -20.53 -50.31
C VAL A 344 -7.35 -19.10 -50.63
N THR A 345 -6.90 -18.14 -49.80
CA THR A 345 -7.03 -16.66 -49.79
C THR A 345 -6.38 -15.92 -50.99
N PRO A 346 -6.59 -14.60 -51.25
CA PRO A 346 -5.88 -13.51 -50.51
C PRO A 346 -6.59 -12.13 -50.34
N LEU A 347 -6.17 -11.42 -49.27
CA LEU A 347 -5.99 -9.96 -49.09
C LEU A 347 -7.20 -8.99 -49.15
N THR A 348 -7.44 -8.24 -48.05
CA THR A 348 -7.05 -6.80 -47.89
C THR A 348 -7.66 -6.15 -46.63
N VAL A 349 -6.81 -5.89 -45.63
CA VAL A 349 -6.61 -4.63 -44.87
C VAL A 349 -7.81 -3.93 -44.20
N ASN A 350 -7.90 -3.97 -42.85
CA ASN A 350 -7.45 -2.89 -41.94
C ASN A 350 -7.97 -3.10 -40.50
N ASN A 351 -7.07 -3.41 -39.55
CA ASN A 351 -6.83 -2.54 -38.38
C ASN A 351 -5.58 -2.99 -37.62
N MET A 352 -4.68 -2.03 -37.43
CA MET A 352 -3.33 -2.17 -36.88
C MET A 352 -3.28 -2.39 -35.37
N ASN A 353 -2.31 -3.22 -34.95
CA ASN A 353 -1.27 -3.06 -33.91
C ASN A 353 -1.67 -2.49 -32.52
N ILE A 354 -1.11 -2.89 -31.38
CA ILE A 354 0.32 -3.02 -31.03
C ILE A 354 0.42 -3.94 -29.77
N ILE A 355 1.62 -4.51 -29.56
CA ILE A 355 2.21 -5.11 -28.34
C ILE A 355 2.30 -6.64 -28.34
N ARG A 356 3.36 -7.15 -28.99
CA ARG A 356 4.24 -8.23 -28.49
C ARG A 356 5.39 -8.49 -29.48
N SER A 357 6.59 -8.03 -29.13
CA SER A 357 7.87 -8.74 -29.35
C SER A 357 9.02 -7.79 -29.10
N MET A 358 9.70 -7.95 -27.96
CA MET A 358 11.16 -7.81 -27.78
C MET A 358 11.42 -8.30 -26.35
N ASN A 359 11.70 -9.59 -26.20
CA ASN A 359 12.40 -10.16 -25.05
C ASN A 359 12.74 -11.61 -25.38
N ARG A 360 13.70 -11.76 -26.28
CA ARG A 360 14.50 -12.97 -26.41
C ARG A 360 15.80 -12.49 -27.03
N ASP A 361 16.77 -12.24 -26.16
CA ASP A 361 18.21 -12.43 -26.34
C ASP A 361 18.94 -11.64 -25.24
N TYR A 362 19.98 -12.25 -24.67
CA TYR A 362 20.76 -11.87 -23.47
C TYR A 362 20.31 -12.45 -22.12
N MET A 363 20.44 -13.77 -22.00
CA MET A 363 20.99 -14.41 -20.80
C MET A 363 21.71 -15.68 -21.23
N SER A 364 23.03 -15.61 -21.42
CA SER A 364 23.90 -16.77 -21.40
C SER A 364 25.27 -16.37 -20.86
N GLN A 365 25.73 -17.18 -19.91
CA GLN A 365 27.07 -17.32 -19.36
C GLN A 365 27.44 -16.49 -18.12
N GLY A 366 27.74 -17.23 -17.05
CA GLY A 366 28.55 -16.75 -15.93
C GLY A 366 28.02 -17.05 -14.53
N ASN A 367 27.65 -18.30 -14.23
CA ASN A 367 27.91 -18.82 -12.89
C ASN A 367 29.40 -19.15 -12.83
N ASP A 368 30.09 -18.68 -11.81
CA ASP A 368 31.05 -19.46 -11.03
C ASP A 368 31.20 -18.82 -9.65
N ASP A 369 31.48 -19.69 -8.70
CA ASP A 369 31.32 -19.56 -7.27
C ASP A 369 32.33 -18.61 -6.59
N GLU A 370 32.02 -18.25 -5.33
CA GLU A 370 32.80 -18.70 -4.17
C GLU A 370 33.05 -17.60 -3.10
N ALA A 371 32.97 -18.05 -1.84
CA ALA A 371 33.44 -17.42 -0.61
C ALA A 371 32.59 -16.31 0.03
N ALA A 372 31.60 -16.77 0.79
CA ALA A 372 31.30 -16.21 2.10
C ALA A 372 32.45 -16.53 3.08
N GLU A 373 32.97 -15.55 3.81
CA GLU A 373 33.19 -15.67 5.27
C GLU A 373 33.66 -14.35 5.92
N ALA A 374 33.08 -14.11 7.11
CA ALA A 374 33.61 -13.42 8.28
C ALA A 374 34.23 -12.00 8.15
N MET A 375 33.54 -11.01 8.73
CA MET A 375 34.07 -10.37 9.95
C MET A 375 33.02 -9.58 10.73
N GLU A 376 33.16 -9.76 12.04
CA GLU A 376 32.38 -9.38 13.20
C GLU A 376 32.70 -7.93 13.63
N GLU A 377 31.75 -7.32 14.36
CA GLU A 377 31.86 -6.16 15.27
C GLU A 377 32.76 -4.95 14.90
N ASP A 378 32.15 -3.77 14.72
CA ASP A 378 32.25 -2.72 15.76
C ASP A 378 31.28 -1.55 15.55
N LYS A 379 30.60 -1.17 16.63
CA LYS A 379 29.80 0.06 16.75
C LYS A 379 30.72 1.16 17.27
N VAL A 380 31.01 2.20 16.48
CA VAL A 380 31.52 3.47 17.02
C VAL A 380 30.87 4.65 16.32
N ASP A 381 30.26 5.52 17.14
CA ASP A 381 29.81 6.86 16.80
C ASP A 381 30.97 7.67 16.17
N GLY A 382 30.91 7.87 14.86
CA GLY A 382 31.89 8.64 14.09
C GLY A 382 31.44 10.06 13.84
N MET A 383 31.62 10.94 14.82
CA MET A 383 31.57 12.39 14.66
C MET A 383 32.77 12.84 13.80
N VAL A 384 32.55 13.14 12.51
CA VAL A 384 33.63 13.59 11.62
C VAL A 384 33.99 15.05 11.96
N VAL A 385 35.06 15.20 12.75
CA VAL A 385 35.80 16.46 12.91
C VAL A 385 36.78 16.55 11.73
N MET A 386 36.51 17.44 10.77
CA MET A 386 37.49 17.76 9.73
C MET A 386 38.61 18.63 10.32
N HIS A 387 39.78 18.03 10.51
CA HIS A 387 41.04 18.74 10.70
C HIS A 387 41.54 19.25 9.34
N LEU A 388 41.55 20.57 9.15
CA LEU A 388 42.32 21.23 8.11
C LEU A 388 43.77 21.30 8.57
N SER A 389 44.65 20.55 7.92
CA SER A 389 46.09 20.77 7.98
C SER A 389 46.52 21.51 6.72
N SER A 390 47.28 22.59 6.93
CA SER A 390 47.87 23.45 5.91
C SER A 390 48.79 22.68 4.96
N LEU A 391 48.70 22.97 3.66
CA LEU A 391 49.78 23.47 2.81
C LEU A 391 49.18 24.01 1.51
#